data_AF-A0A8K0WKZ9-F1
#
_entry.id   AF-A0A8K0WKZ9-F1
#
_cell.length_a   1.000
_cell.length_b   1.000
_cell.length_c   1.000
_cell.angle_alpha   90.00
_cell.angle_beta   90.00
_cell.angle_gamma   90.00
#
_symmetry.space_group_name_H-M   'P 1'
#
loop_
_entity.id
_entity.type
_entity.pdbx_description
1 polymer ?
#
loop_
_entity_poly.entity_id
_entity_poly.type
_entity_poly.pdbx_seq_one_letter_code
_entity_poly.pdbx_strand_id
1 'polypeptide(L)'
;MQFSLLTIALALTGASAAVIETRQNANRPVPNGGCCVANTSLKQDVCFVNGQSGRCVPDFINGCGARLTCIPDSQLTCNPNQLERGRPFCRRTGVNIP
;
A
#
# COMPACT_ATOMS: atom_id res chain seq x y z
N MET A 1 24.08 -7.75 53.21
CA MET A 1 23.71 -6.60 52.37
C MET A 1 22.86 -7.16 51.23
N GLN A 2 21.63 -6.70 51.16
CA GLN A 2 20.52 -7.25 50.38
C GLN A 2 20.62 -6.76 48.93
N PHE A 3 20.79 -7.68 47.97
CA PHE A 3 20.84 -7.31 46.54
C PHE A 3 19.41 -7.07 46.05
N SER A 4 19.02 -5.80 45.95
CA SER A 4 17.74 -5.36 45.43
C SER A 4 17.60 -5.75 43.95
N LEU A 5 16.62 -6.62 43.66
CA LEU A 5 16.17 -6.96 42.31
C LEU A 5 15.29 -5.81 41.79
N LEU A 6 15.84 -4.97 40.92
CA LEU A 6 15.06 -3.99 40.16
C LEU A 6 14.53 -4.65 38.88
N THR A 7 13.26 -5.05 38.91
CA THR A 7 12.52 -5.53 37.74
C THR A 7 12.15 -4.32 36.86
N ILE A 8 12.88 -4.11 35.77
CA ILE A 8 12.52 -3.11 34.75
C ILE A 8 11.41 -3.72 33.90
N ALA A 9 10.16 -3.36 34.19
CA ALA A 9 9.01 -3.65 33.33
C ALA A 9 8.96 -2.64 32.18
N LEU A 10 9.43 -3.04 31.00
CA LEU A 10 9.33 -2.24 29.78
C LEU A 10 7.93 -2.42 29.17
N ALA A 11 6.99 -1.56 29.54
CA ALA A 11 5.67 -1.51 28.92
C ALA A 11 5.80 -0.87 27.51
N LEU A 12 5.85 -1.70 26.47
CA LEU A 12 5.72 -1.24 25.09
C LEU A 12 4.27 -0.81 24.86
N THR A 13 4.05 0.50 24.80
CA THR A 13 2.79 1.09 24.34
C THR A 13 2.61 0.79 22.85
N GLY A 14 1.54 0.08 22.52
CA GLY A 14 1.20 -0.28 21.14
C GLY A 14 0.87 0.96 20.31
N ALA A 15 1.72 1.27 19.34
CA ALA A 15 1.36 2.19 18.27
C ALA A 15 0.37 1.48 17.32
N SER A 16 -0.87 1.96 17.29
CA SER A 16 -1.92 1.47 16.39
C SER A 16 -1.55 1.73 14.92
N ALA A 17 -1.49 0.65 14.12
CA ALA A 17 -0.99 0.61 12.73
C ALA A 17 -1.69 1.54 11.72
N ALA A 18 -2.88 2.06 12.04
CA ALA A 18 -3.70 2.84 11.10
C ALA A 18 -3.13 4.21 10.70
N VAL A 19 -2.20 4.80 11.47
CA VAL A 19 -1.63 6.13 11.16
C VAL A 19 -0.45 6.05 10.19
N ILE A 20 0.21 4.89 10.07
CA ILE A 20 1.35 4.72 9.15
C ILE A 20 0.85 4.54 7.71
N GLU A 21 -0.30 3.91 7.50
CA GLU A 21 -0.89 3.70 6.17
C GLU A 21 -1.30 5.01 5.48
N THR A 22 -1.92 5.96 6.18
CA THR A 22 -2.37 7.24 5.57
C THR A 22 -1.21 8.09 5.05
N ARG A 23 -0.02 7.97 5.65
CA ARG A 23 1.21 8.66 5.18
C ARG A 23 1.67 8.13 3.83
N GLN A 24 1.33 6.90 3.48
CA GLN A 24 1.77 6.29 2.23
C GLN A 24 1.19 7.08 1.06
N ASN A 25 -0.14 7.26 0.99
CA ASN A 25 -0.80 7.92 -0.14
C ASN A 25 -0.92 9.44 0.02
N ALA A 26 0.06 10.11 0.64
CA ALA A 26 0.01 11.55 0.92
C ALA A 26 -1.31 11.99 1.57
N ASN A 27 -1.69 11.30 2.65
CA ASN A 27 -2.94 11.45 3.42
C ASN A 27 -4.23 11.05 2.68
N ARG A 28 -4.14 10.44 1.50
CA ARG A 28 -5.29 9.77 0.87
C ARG A 28 -5.55 8.40 1.54
N PRO A 29 -6.78 7.88 1.46
CA PRO A 29 -7.08 6.54 1.95
C PRO A 29 -6.21 5.47 1.29
N VAL A 30 -5.86 4.44 2.06
CA VAL A 30 -5.28 3.20 1.55
C VAL A 30 -6.44 2.19 1.38
N PRO A 31 -6.90 1.93 0.14
CA PRO A 31 -8.04 1.05 -0.07
C PRO A 31 -7.68 -0.40 0.28
N ASN A 32 -8.64 -1.11 0.86
CA ASN A 32 -8.58 -2.56 1.04
C ASN A 32 -9.64 -3.23 0.14
N GLY A 33 -9.21 -4.12 -0.76
CA GLY A 33 -10.06 -4.84 -1.71
C GLY A 33 -9.60 -4.69 -3.16
N GLY A 34 -10.32 -5.31 -4.09
CA GLY A 34 -9.91 -5.37 -5.50
C GLY A 34 -9.96 -4.03 -6.27
N CYS A 35 -10.62 -3.01 -5.73
CA CYS A 35 -10.80 -1.71 -6.39
C CYS A 35 -10.38 -0.54 -5.51
N CYS A 36 -9.65 0.41 -6.08
CA CYS A 36 -9.22 1.62 -5.38
C CYS A 36 -10.35 2.66 -5.24
N VAL A 37 -10.18 3.65 -4.36
CA VAL A 37 -11.23 4.64 -4.07
C VAL A 37 -11.47 5.54 -5.29
N ALA A 38 -12.70 5.57 -5.79
CA ALA A 38 -13.08 6.38 -6.95
C ALA A 38 -12.82 7.85 -6.68
N ASN A 39 -12.27 8.58 -7.67
CA ASN A 39 -11.95 10.01 -7.59
C ASN A 39 -11.01 10.45 -6.44
N THR A 40 -10.51 9.51 -5.64
CA THR A 40 -9.60 9.79 -4.52
C THR A 40 -8.26 9.13 -4.73
N SER A 41 -8.22 7.81 -5.01
CA SER A 41 -6.95 7.10 -5.23
C SER A 41 -6.31 7.53 -6.55
N LEU A 42 -5.01 7.77 -6.50
CA LEU A 42 -4.18 8.09 -7.68
C LEU A 42 -3.45 6.84 -8.18
N LYS A 43 -2.97 6.91 -9.42
CA LYS A 43 -2.09 5.86 -9.95
C LYS A 43 -0.86 5.71 -9.07
N GLN A 44 -0.45 4.47 -8.87
CA GLN A 44 0.63 4.04 -7.97
C GLN A 44 0.37 4.20 -6.48
N ASP A 45 -0.83 4.62 -6.04
CA ASP A 45 -1.16 4.61 -4.60
C ASP A 45 -1.05 3.20 -4.01
N VAL A 46 -0.64 3.10 -2.75
CA VAL A 46 -0.61 1.83 -2.01
C VAL A 46 -2.05 1.42 -1.78
N CYS A 47 -2.31 0.13 -1.94
CA CYS A 47 -3.56 -0.51 -1.59
C CYS A 47 -3.26 -1.86 -0.95
N PHE A 48 -4.26 -2.45 -0.31
CA PHE A 48 -4.20 -3.80 0.20
C PHE A 48 -5.27 -4.67 -0.47
N VAL A 49 -4.95 -5.90 -0.80
CA VAL A 49 -5.91 -6.87 -1.34
C VAL A 49 -5.58 -8.24 -0.77
N ASN A 50 -6.57 -8.89 -0.13
CA ASN A 50 -6.39 -10.18 0.56
C ASN A 50 -5.21 -10.20 1.54
N GLY A 51 -4.96 -9.10 2.26
CA GLY A 51 -3.85 -8.97 3.21
C GLY A 51 -2.47 -8.73 2.57
N GLN A 52 -2.40 -8.60 1.24
CA GLN A 52 -1.16 -8.29 0.52
C GLN A 52 -1.11 -6.81 0.16
N SER A 53 0.09 -6.22 0.24
CA SER A 53 0.37 -4.89 -0.31
C SER A 53 0.29 -4.92 -1.84
N GLY A 54 -0.12 -3.80 -2.42
CA GLY A 54 -0.24 -3.61 -3.85
C GLY A 54 -0.21 -2.16 -4.30
N ARG A 55 -0.57 -1.96 -5.57
CA ARG A 55 -0.68 -0.63 -6.20
C ARG A 55 -2.02 -0.46 -6.90
N CYS A 56 -2.55 0.75 -6.81
CA CYS A 56 -3.64 1.24 -7.64
C CYS A 56 -3.12 1.52 -9.06
N VAL A 57 -3.45 0.64 -10.01
CA VAL A 57 -3.02 0.77 -11.41
C VAL A 57 -4.22 0.73 -12.35
N PRO A 58 -4.12 1.33 -13.56
CA PRO A 58 -5.15 1.18 -14.58
C PRO A 58 -5.17 -0.26 -15.08
N ASP A 59 -6.22 -1.00 -14.72
CA ASP A 59 -6.48 -2.37 -15.15
C ASP A 59 -7.98 -2.68 -15.02
N PHE A 60 -8.47 -3.70 -15.72
CA PHE A 60 -9.88 -4.08 -15.76
C PHE A 60 -10.16 -5.47 -15.14
N ILE A 61 -9.13 -6.17 -14.66
CA ILE A 61 -9.23 -7.57 -14.20
C ILE A 61 -10.24 -7.79 -13.07
N ASN A 62 -10.46 -6.79 -12.21
CA ASN A 62 -11.40 -6.88 -11.08
C ASN A 62 -12.76 -6.21 -11.35
N GLY A 63 -13.05 -5.80 -12.59
CA GLY A 63 -14.35 -5.21 -12.94
C GLY A 63 -14.63 -3.86 -12.26
N CYS A 64 -13.59 -3.10 -11.91
CA CYS A 64 -13.72 -1.84 -11.15
C CYS A 64 -14.31 -0.66 -11.94
N GLY A 65 -14.74 -0.89 -13.19
CA GLY A 65 -15.29 0.13 -14.09
C GLY A 65 -14.26 1.23 -14.40
N ALA A 66 -14.63 2.49 -14.14
CA ALA A 66 -13.75 3.65 -14.34
C ALA A 66 -12.71 3.85 -13.22
N ARG A 67 -12.73 3.00 -12.18
CA ARG A 67 -11.82 3.10 -11.02
C ARG A 67 -10.51 2.37 -11.32
N LEU A 68 -9.45 2.77 -10.61
CA LEU A 68 -8.21 2.00 -10.61
C LEU A 68 -8.41 0.66 -9.92
N THR A 69 -7.68 -0.35 -10.38
CA THR A 69 -7.68 -1.70 -9.81
C THR A 69 -6.53 -1.81 -8.82
N CYS A 70 -6.79 -2.39 -7.64
CA CYS A 70 -5.75 -2.73 -6.69
C CYS A 70 -5.15 -4.08 -7.09
N ILE A 71 -3.87 -4.08 -7.44
CA ILE A 71 -3.15 -5.28 -7.86
C ILE A 71 -2.04 -5.55 -6.83
N PRO A 72 -1.92 -6.79 -6.31
CA PRO A 72 -0.90 -7.11 -5.32
C PRO A 72 0.49 -6.98 -5.94
N ASP A 73 1.49 -6.63 -5.12
CA ASP A 73 2.87 -6.41 -5.56
C ASP A 73 3.47 -7.64 -6.28
N SER A 74 3.02 -8.84 -5.92
CA SER A 74 3.40 -10.11 -6.58
C SER A 74 2.97 -10.23 -8.05
N GLN A 75 2.00 -9.42 -8.48
CA GLN A 75 1.47 -9.39 -9.85
C GLN A 75 1.82 -8.09 -10.56
N LEU A 76 2.74 -7.29 -10.02
CA LEU A 76 3.19 -6.04 -10.60
C LEU A 76 4.60 -6.16 -11.16
N THR A 77 4.82 -5.55 -12.33
CA THR A 77 6.15 -5.24 -12.82
C THR A 77 6.34 -3.74 -12.73
N CYS A 78 7.46 -3.29 -12.15
CA CYS A 78 7.74 -1.88 -11.88
C CYS A 78 9.01 -1.42 -12.58
N ASN A 79 8.96 -0.26 -13.24
CA ASN A 79 10.12 0.44 -13.76
C ASN A 79 10.58 1.49 -12.73
N PRO A 80 11.71 1.29 -12.02
CA PRO A 80 12.20 2.25 -11.04
C PRO A 80 12.75 3.55 -11.67
N ASN A 81 13.08 3.52 -12.98
CA ASN A 81 13.61 4.68 -13.70
C ASN A 81 12.51 5.62 -14.22
N GLN A 82 11.25 5.18 -14.18
CA GLN A 82 10.10 5.98 -14.56
C GLN A 82 9.21 6.21 -13.35
N LEU A 83 8.95 7.47 -13.02
CA LEU A 83 8.06 7.83 -11.92
C LEU A 83 6.69 8.25 -12.45
N GLU A 84 5.63 7.71 -11.86
CA GLU A 84 4.25 8.14 -12.06
C GLU A 84 3.70 8.62 -10.72
N ARG A 85 3.31 9.89 -10.64
CA ARG A 85 2.82 10.53 -9.39
C ARG A 85 3.79 10.42 -8.20
N GLY A 86 5.10 10.47 -8.49
CA GLY A 86 6.16 10.44 -7.46
C GLY A 86 6.54 9.05 -6.97
N ARG A 87 6.10 7.99 -7.65
CA ARG A 87 6.41 6.59 -7.32
C ARG A 87 6.84 5.80 -8.55
N PRO A 88 7.61 4.70 -8.40
CA PRO A 88 7.95 3.83 -9.51
C PRO A 88 6.71 3.46 -10.33
N PHE A 89 6.84 3.54 -11.64
CA PHE A 89 5.78 3.17 -12.56
C PHE A 89 5.58 1.66 -12.51
N CYS A 90 4.50 1.21 -11.88
CA CYS A 90 4.09 -0.19 -11.86
C CYS A 90 2.85 -0.43 -12.73
N ARG A 91 2.81 -1.60 -13.36
CA ARG A 91 1.65 -2.15 -14.09
C ARG A 91 1.53 -3.63 -13.81
N ARG A 92 0.36 -4.22 -14.11
CA ARG A 92 0.18 -5.67 -13.99
C ARG A 92 1.19 -6.39 -14.87
N THR A 93 1.82 -7.42 -14.34
CA THR A 93 2.72 -8.28 -15.08
C THR A 93 2.00 -8.86 -16.31
N GLY A 94 2.67 -8.85 -17.46
CA GLY A 94 2.09 -9.23 -18.74
C GLY A 94 1.42 -8.09 -19.50
N VAL A 95 1.31 -6.89 -18.92
CA VAL A 95 1.00 -5.65 -19.65
C VAL A 95 2.32 -5.01 -20.08
N ASN A 96 2.42 -4.56 -21.34
CA ASN A 96 3.63 -3.92 -21.85
C ASN A 96 3.93 -2.65 -21.03
N ILE A 97 5.12 -2.60 -20.42
CA ILE A 97 5.65 -1.42 -19.76
C ILE A 97 6.53 -0.73 -20.80
N PRO A 98 6.22 0.52 -21.19
CA PRO A 98 7.01 1.27 -22.16
C PRO A 98 8.42 1.59 -21.66
#